data_AF-A0A0K1PV00-F1
#
_entry.id   AF-A0A0K1PV00-F1
#
_cell.length_a   1.000
_cell.length_b   1.000
_cell.length_c   1.000
_cell.angle_alpha   90.00
_cell.angle_beta   90.00
_cell.angle_gamma   90.00
#
_symmetry.space_group_name_H-M   'P 1'
#
loop_
_entity.id
_entity.type
_entity.pdbx_description
1 polymer ?
#
loop_
_entity_poly.entity_id
_entity_poly.type
_entity_poly.pdbx_seq_one_letter_code
_entity_poly.pdbx_strand_id
1 'polypeptide(L)'
;MRVGDRIVALDGNKVTDPAEVSRLVASRRAGESISVSLARGGRPVTAAVTLARRPSGDDILRMDLVGAFAPAWTNVTPLSGAPASLDKLRGQVVLVDFWATWCGPCRMLAPKLSALKDRYGAQGLNVVGITTDPAEKAAVFAERNQMRYGVVVDKEGDTSRAYGISSLPTMLLIDKRGVVREVMVGFDPGGDARLESLIKSLLAEPASQAAAAGR
;
A
#
# COMPACT_ATOMS: atom_id res chain seq x y z
N MET A 1 13.40 17.84 9.04
CA MET A 1 13.50 19.07 8.22
C MET A 1 12.14 19.75 8.16
N ARG A 2 12.10 21.07 8.00
CA ARG A 2 10.87 21.84 7.80
C ARG A 2 10.75 22.26 6.34
N VAL A 3 9.52 22.45 5.87
CA VAL A 3 9.26 23.05 4.56
C VAL A 3 9.95 24.43 4.54
N GLY A 4 10.78 24.66 3.51
CA GLY A 4 11.59 25.89 3.36
C GLY A 4 13.02 25.82 3.92
N ASP A 5 13.41 24.74 4.61
CA ASP A 5 14.82 24.52 4.97
C ASP A 5 15.65 24.24 3.69
N ARG A 6 16.82 24.88 3.57
CA ARG A 6 17.75 24.65 2.44
C ARG A 6 19.06 24.05 2.92
N ILE A 7 19.51 22.93 2.35
CA ILE A 7 20.83 22.36 2.69
C ILE A 7 21.93 23.28 2.15
N VAL A 8 22.89 23.64 3.01
CA VAL A 8 24.01 24.53 2.66
C VAL A 8 25.38 23.88 2.87
N ALA A 9 25.48 22.85 3.72
CA ALA A 9 26.68 22.04 3.85
C ALA A 9 26.39 20.64 4.43
N LEU A 10 27.27 19.68 4.13
CA LEU A 10 27.29 18.31 4.68
C LEU A 10 28.70 17.98 5.20
N ASP A 11 28.82 17.60 6.47
CA ASP A 11 30.10 17.34 7.15
C ASP A 11 31.11 18.49 6.97
N GLY A 12 30.62 19.73 6.94
CA GLY A 12 31.44 20.93 6.68
C GLY A 12 31.72 21.22 5.21
N ASN A 13 31.41 20.30 4.28
CA ASN A 13 31.53 20.55 2.84
C ASN A 13 30.36 21.40 2.35
N LYS A 14 30.64 22.57 1.78
CA LYS A 14 29.60 23.43 1.21
C LYS A 14 28.88 22.72 0.08
N VAL A 15 27.56 22.84 0.08
CA VAL A 15 26.68 22.31 -0.95
C VAL A 15 25.95 23.47 -1.60
N THR A 16 25.98 23.52 -2.91
CA THR A 16 25.36 24.58 -3.73
C THR A 16 24.20 24.08 -4.58
N ASP A 17 24.13 22.78 -4.86
CA ASP A 17 23.03 22.15 -5.59
C ASP A 17 22.65 20.74 -5.05
N PRO A 18 21.46 20.21 -5.41
CA PRO A 18 21.01 18.90 -4.95
C PRO A 18 21.84 17.69 -5.45
N ALA A 19 22.53 17.81 -6.59
CA ALA A 19 23.36 16.73 -7.12
C ALA A 19 24.64 16.55 -6.28
N GLU A 20 25.18 17.62 -5.71
CA GLU A 20 26.29 17.57 -4.75
C GLU A 20 25.89 16.84 -3.46
N VAL A 21 24.70 17.10 -2.91
CA VAL A 21 24.15 16.33 -1.78
C VAL A 21 24.18 14.85 -2.10
N SER A 22 23.60 14.48 -3.25
CA SER A 22 23.47 13.10 -3.69
C SER A 22 24.83 12.42 -3.84
N ARG A 23 25.82 13.11 -4.41
CA ARG A 23 27.18 12.60 -4.58
C ARG A 23 27.89 12.38 -3.25
N LEU A 24 27.75 13.31 -2.30
CA LEU A 24 28.39 13.25 -0.99
C LEU A 24 27.82 12.13 -0.11
N VAL A 25 26.54 11.80 -0.26
CA VAL A 25 25.90 10.69 0.47
C VAL A 25 25.99 9.35 -0.25
N ALA A 26 26.21 9.32 -1.57
CA ALA A 26 26.21 8.09 -2.37
C ALA A 26 27.26 7.05 -1.95
N SER A 27 28.40 7.49 -1.40
CA SER A 27 29.46 6.60 -0.91
C SER A 27 29.31 6.20 0.56
N ARG A 28 28.31 6.75 1.26
CA ARG A 28 28.07 6.55 2.70
C ARG A 28 27.19 5.33 2.96
N ARG A 29 27.25 4.78 4.17
CA ARG A 29 26.46 3.59 4.54
C ARG A 29 25.18 3.98 5.27
N ALA A 30 24.13 3.19 5.10
CA ALA A 30 22.95 3.28 5.97
C ALA A 30 23.37 3.04 7.43
N GLY A 31 22.83 3.84 8.36
CA GLY A 31 23.21 3.88 9.76
C GLY A 31 24.34 4.88 10.09
N GLU A 32 25.06 5.38 9.09
CA GLU A 32 26.07 6.42 9.29
C GLU A 32 25.40 7.76 9.61
N SER A 33 25.94 8.50 10.58
CA SER A 33 25.44 9.83 10.93
C SER A 33 26.30 10.91 10.31
N ILE A 34 25.67 11.82 9.57
CA ILE A 34 26.33 12.97 8.94
C ILE A 34 25.82 14.28 9.56
N SER A 35 26.65 15.31 9.55
CA SER A 35 26.27 16.65 9.97
C SER A 35 25.68 17.42 8.80
N VAL A 36 24.41 17.80 8.89
CA VAL A 36 23.71 18.58 7.86
C VAL A 36 23.53 20.01 8.35
N SER A 37 24.11 20.96 7.63
CA SER A 37 23.87 22.38 7.86
C SER A 37 22.79 22.88 6.91
N LEU A 38 21.76 23.49 7.50
CA LEU A 38 20.56 24.00 6.85
C LEU A 38 20.50 25.53 7.02
N ALA A 39 20.05 26.25 6.00
CA ALA A 39 19.57 27.61 6.14
C ALA A 39 18.06 27.59 6.46
N ARG A 40 17.68 28.02 7.66
CA ARG A 40 16.29 28.15 8.12
C ARG A 40 15.98 29.63 8.38
N GLY A 41 15.15 30.24 7.53
CA GLY A 41 14.84 31.67 7.64
C GLY A 41 16.09 32.57 7.63
N GLY A 42 17.10 32.20 6.84
CA GLY A 42 18.39 32.91 6.76
C GLY A 42 19.40 32.60 7.87
N ARG A 43 19.05 31.80 8.88
CA ARG A 43 19.98 31.38 9.95
C ARG A 43 20.53 29.98 9.72
N PRO A 44 21.83 29.74 9.94
CA PRO A 44 22.41 28.41 9.87
C PRO A 44 21.93 27.55 11.06
N VAL A 45 21.47 26.34 10.77
CA VAL A 45 21.09 25.33 11.75
C VAL A 45 21.79 24.03 11.37
N THR A 46 22.58 23.47 12.28
CA THR A 46 23.26 22.19 12.07
C THR A 46 22.50 21.09 12.80
N ALA A 47 22.29 19.96 12.13
CA ALA A 47 21.66 18.78 12.71
C ALA A 47 22.43 17.52 12.31
N ALA A 48 22.63 16.60 13.25
CA ALA A 48 23.07 15.25 12.93
C ALA A 48 21.91 14.48 12.30
N VAL A 49 22.15 13.87 11.14
CA VAL A 49 21.17 13.06 10.41
C VAL A 49 21.75 11.67 10.20
N THR A 50 21.04 10.66 10.66
CA THR A 50 21.37 9.26 10.37
C THR A 50 20.85 8.90 8.98
N LEU A 51 21.76 8.46 8.12
CA LEU A 51 21.43 8.03 6.77
C LEU A 51 20.64 6.73 6.81
N ALA A 52 19.53 6.69 6.09
CA ALA A 52 18.77 5.46 5.86
C ALA A 52 19.15 4.86 4.51
N ARG A 53 18.88 3.56 4.33
CA ARG A 53 18.91 2.96 3.01
C ARG A 53 17.92 3.70 2.11
N ARG A 54 18.29 3.93 0.85
CA ARG A 54 17.34 4.44 -0.15
C ARG A 54 16.13 3.49 -0.19
N PRO A 55 14.91 3.98 0.04
CA PRO A 55 13.73 3.13 0.01
C PRO A 55 13.55 2.55 -1.41
N SER A 56 13.13 1.30 -1.48
CA SER A 56 12.69 0.66 -2.72
C SER A 56 11.33 1.24 -3.17
N GLY A 57 10.89 0.92 -4.39
CA GLY A 57 9.56 1.31 -4.86
C GLY A 57 8.45 0.83 -3.91
N ASP A 58 8.57 -0.39 -3.42
CA ASP A 58 7.61 -0.98 -2.48
C ASP A 58 7.66 -0.31 -1.10
N ASP A 59 8.84 0.17 -0.66
CA ASP A 59 8.97 0.94 0.58
C ASP A 59 8.27 2.29 0.44
N ILE A 60 8.46 2.97 -0.69
CA ILE A 60 7.79 4.25 -0.99
C ILE A 60 6.26 4.04 -1.00
N LEU A 61 5.79 3.00 -1.70
CA LEU A 61 4.37 2.64 -1.74
C LEU A 61 3.79 2.43 -0.34
N ARG A 62 4.50 1.71 0.54
CA ARG A 62 4.09 1.52 1.94
C ARG A 62 4.06 2.83 2.71
N MET A 63 5.07 3.67 2.54
CA MET A 63 5.15 4.98 3.20
C MET A 63 4.02 5.92 2.79
N ASP A 64 3.57 5.85 1.54
CA ASP A 64 2.50 6.71 1.03
C ASP A 64 1.10 6.22 1.46
N LEU A 65 0.89 4.89 1.52
CA LEU A 65 -0.43 4.32 1.76
C LEU A 65 -0.71 3.98 3.22
N VAL A 66 0.26 3.38 3.95
CA VAL A 66 0.00 2.87 5.30
C VAL A 66 -0.29 4.03 6.25
N GLY A 67 -1.45 3.98 6.92
CA GLY A 67 -1.95 5.03 7.79
C GLY A 67 -2.79 6.10 7.09
N ALA A 68 -2.81 6.11 5.75
CA ALA A 68 -3.67 6.98 4.96
C ALA A 68 -5.02 6.33 4.66
N PHE A 69 -6.02 7.15 4.33
CA PHE A 69 -7.26 6.65 3.75
C PHE A 69 -7.00 6.06 2.38
N ALA A 70 -7.51 4.85 2.16
CA ALA A 70 -7.41 4.15 0.89
C ALA A 70 -8.07 4.97 -0.23
N PRO A 71 -7.40 5.19 -1.37
CA PRO A 71 -7.95 5.92 -2.50
C PRO A 71 -9.32 5.35 -2.96
N ALA A 72 -10.22 6.23 -3.40
CA ALA A 72 -11.51 5.80 -3.93
C ALA A 72 -11.33 5.01 -5.24
N TRP A 73 -12.17 4.00 -5.45
CA TRP A 73 -12.21 3.30 -6.74
C TRP A 73 -12.93 4.15 -7.76
N THR A 74 -12.30 4.32 -8.92
CA THR A 74 -12.76 5.21 -9.99
C THR A 74 -12.82 4.43 -11.30
N ASN A 75 -13.88 4.63 -12.08
CA ASN A 75 -14.09 4.00 -13.39
C ASN A 75 -14.01 2.46 -13.38
N VAL A 76 -14.43 1.84 -12.28
CA VAL A 76 -14.41 0.40 -12.12
C VAL A 76 -15.75 -0.24 -12.49
N THR A 77 -15.70 -1.46 -13.01
CA THR A 77 -16.86 -2.29 -13.32
C THR A 77 -16.88 -3.54 -12.44
N PRO A 78 -17.80 -3.67 -11.48
CA PRO A 78 -17.92 -4.89 -10.69
C PRO A 78 -18.42 -6.05 -11.55
N LEU A 79 -17.82 -7.24 -11.39
CA LEU A 79 -18.41 -8.49 -11.86
C LEU A 79 -19.51 -8.94 -10.87
N SER A 80 -20.39 -9.85 -11.30
CA SER A 80 -21.57 -10.26 -10.53
C SER A 80 -21.26 -10.54 -9.04
N GLY A 81 -21.95 -9.84 -8.14
CA GLY A 81 -21.80 -9.97 -6.68
C GLY A 81 -20.65 -9.15 -6.06
N ALA A 82 -19.82 -8.47 -6.86
CA ALA A 82 -18.75 -7.61 -6.35
C ALA A 82 -19.27 -6.21 -5.95
N PRO A 83 -18.66 -5.57 -4.95
CA PRO A 83 -19.01 -4.20 -4.56
C PRO A 83 -18.64 -3.20 -5.68
N ALA A 84 -19.54 -2.27 -5.95
CA ALA A 84 -19.33 -1.23 -6.97
C ALA A 84 -18.36 -0.12 -6.53
N SER A 85 -18.10 0.01 -5.23
CA SER A 85 -17.14 0.99 -4.69
C SER A 85 -16.63 0.60 -3.32
N LEU A 86 -15.48 1.16 -2.92
CA LEU A 86 -14.90 0.96 -1.59
C LEU A 86 -15.80 1.50 -0.47
N ASP A 87 -16.55 2.57 -0.70
CA ASP A 87 -17.43 3.17 0.32
C ASP A 87 -18.57 2.23 0.73
N LYS A 88 -18.98 1.31 -0.15
CA LYS A 88 -19.97 0.27 0.20
C LYS A 88 -19.43 -0.75 1.21
N LEU A 89 -18.13 -0.71 1.51
CA LEU A 89 -17.44 -1.61 2.43
C LEU A 89 -17.06 -0.93 3.75
N ARG A 90 -17.49 0.32 4.00
CA ARG A 90 -17.28 0.97 5.30
C ARG A 90 -17.85 0.11 6.43
N GLY A 91 -17.14 0.07 7.56
CA GLY A 91 -17.47 -0.81 8.68
C GLY A 91 -16.97 -2.24 8.55
N GLN A 92 -16.43 -2.64 7.39
CA GLN A 92 -15.82 -3.96 7.14
C GLN A 92 -14.31 -3.83 7.04
N VAL A 93 -13.60 -4.89 7.40
CA VAL A 93 -12.18 -5.04 7.05
C VAL A 93 -12.12 -5.45 5.59
N VAL A 94 -11.32 -4.78 4.76
CA VAL A 94 -11.24 -5.06 3.32
C VAL A 94 -9.84 -5.48 2.96
N LEU A 95 -9.70 -6.65 2.34
CA LEU A 95 -8.48 -7.09 1.69
C LEU A 95 -8.63 -6.89 0.18
N VAL A 96 -7.91 -5.91 -0.37
CA VAL A 96 -7.85 -5.65 -1.81
C VAL A 96 -6.68 -6.43 -2.40
N ASP A 97 -6.92 -7.18 -3.46
CA ASP A 97 -5.94 -7.97 -4.21
C ASP A 97 -5.83 -7.41 -5.63
N PHE A 98 -4.73 -6.76 -5.97
CA PHE A 98 -4.44 -6.37 -7.35
C PHE A 98 -3.78 -7.55 -8.07
N TRP A 99 -4.41 -8.00 -9.16
CA TRP A 99 -4.03 -9.24 -9.84
C TRP A 99 -4.25 -9.18 -11.37
N ALA A 100 -3.72 -10.18 -12.06
CA ALA A 100 -3.97 -10.38 -13.49
C ALA A 100 -4.01 -11.87 -13.86
N THR A 101 -4.72 -12.20 -14.94
CA THR A 101 -4.91 -13.57 -15.47
C THR A 101 -3.59 -14.23 -15.90
N TRP A 102 -2.61 -13.42 -16.32
CA TRP A 102 -1.26 -13.86 -16.69
C TRP A 102 -0.29 -13.93 -15.51
N CYS A 103 -0.69 -13.46 -14.33
CA CYS A 103 0.15 -13.46 -13.13
C CYS A 103 0.15 -14.84 -12.47
N GLY A 104 1.25 -15.58 -12.64
CA GLY A 104 1.46 -16.90 -12.03
C GLY A 104 1.31 -16.91 -10.50
N PRO A 105 2.01 -16.01 -9.76
CA PRO A 105 1.87 -15.94 -8.31
C PRO A 105 0.45 -15.58 -7.83
N CYS A 106 -0.27 -14.73 -8.56
CA CYS A 106 -1.66 -14.39 -8.25
C CYS A 106 -2.57 -15.63 -8.26
N ARG A 107 -2.32 -16.57 -9.18
CA ARG A 107 -3.04 -17.85 -9.23
C ARG A 107 -2.87 -18.69 -7.97
N MET A 108 -1.66 -18.68 -7.40
CA MET A 108 -1.38 -19.40 -6.16
C MET A 108 -2.02 -18.74 -4.94
N LEU A 109 -2.20 -17.41 -4.99
CA LEU A 109 -2.74 -16.60 -3.92
C LEU A 109 -4.28 -16.66 -3.86
N ALA A 110 -4.95 -16.66 -5.02
CA ALA A 110 -6.41 -16.70 -5.13
C ALA A 110 -7.12 -17.72 -4.21
N PRO A 111 -6.75 -19.03 -4.18
CA PRO A 111 -7.41 -19.99 -3.28
C PRO A 111 -7.21 -19.68 -1.79
N LYS A 112 -6.06 -19.09 -1.41
CA LYS A 112 -5.78 -18.67 -0.03
C LYS A 112 -6.68 -17.49 0.36
N LEU A 113 -6.87 -16.54 -0.53
CA LEU A 113 -7.75 -15.38 -0.31
C LEU A 113 -9.22 -15.81 -0.22
N SER A 114 -9.66 -16.75 -1.05
CA SER A 114 -10.98 -17.38 -0.92
C SER A 114 -11.15 -18.05 0.45
N ALA A 115 -10.14 -18.80 0.94
CA ALA A 115 -10.20 -19.44 2.25
C ALA A 115 -10.30 -18.43 3.41
N LEU A 116 -9.61 -17.28 3.31
CA LEU A 116 -9.75 -16.19 4.27
C LEU A 116 -11.16 -15.59 4.23
N LYS A 117 -11.71 -15.34 3.03
CA LYS A 117 -13.08 -14.85 2.86
C LYS A 117 -14.11 -15.80 3.46
N ASP A 118 -13.96 -17.10 3.24
CA ASP A 118 -14.86 -18.12 3.79
C ASP A 118 -14.81 -18.13 5.32
N ARG A 119 -13.59 -18.06 5.90
CA ARG A 119 -13.37 -18.15 7.34
C ARG A 119 -13.83 -16.91 8.10
N TYR A 120 -13.55 -15.72 7.56
CA TYR A 120 -13.74 -14.44 8.26
C TYR A 120 -14.86 -13.58 7.68
N GLY A 121 -15.49 -14.02 6.59
CA GLY A 121 -16.52 -13.26 5.89
C GLY A 121 -17.69 -12.86 6.79
N ALA A 122 -18.20 -13.81 7.57
CA ALA A 122 -19.29 -13.58 8.53
C ALA A 122 -18.90 -12.66 9.70
N GLN A 123 -17.60 -12.49 9.94
CA GLN A 123 -17.05 -11.65 11.02
C GLN A 123 -16.80 -10.21 10.55
N GLY A 124 -17.00 -9.92 9.26
CA GLY A 124 -16.82 -8.59 8.68
C GLY A 124 -15.58 -8.44 7.78
N LEU A 125 -14.97 -9.55 7.31
CA LEU A 125 -13.96 -9.49 6.25
C LEU A 125 -14.63 -9.48 4.87
N ASN A 126 -14.23 -8.52 4.04
CA ASN A 126 -14.44 -8.52 2.62
C ASN A 126 -13.12 -8.71 1.88
N VAL A 127 -13.16 -9.44 0.78
CA VAL A 127 -12.01 -9.65 -0.10
C VAL A 127 -12.45 -9.22 -1.49
N VAL A 128 -11.66 -8.39 -2.15
CA VAL A 128 -11.98 -7.88 -3.49
C VAL A 128 -10.75 -7.91 -4.37
N GLY A 129 -10.83 -8.65 -5.47
CA GLY A 129 -9.80 -8.68 -6.50
C GLY A 129 -10.03 -7.56 -7.52
N ILE A 130 -9.03 -6.72 -7.76
CA ILE A 130 -9.06 -5.67 -8.80
C ILE A 130 -8.10 -6.07 -9.92
N THR A 131 -8.58 -6.01 -11.16
CA THR A 131 -7.76 -6.34 -12.34
C THR A 131 -8.01 -5.36 -13.48
N THR A 132 -6.97 -5.09 -14.27
CA THR A 132 -7.08 -4.32 -15.51
C THR A 132 -7.39 -5.22 -16.72
N ASP A 133 -7.49 -6.53 -16.51
CA ASP A 133 -7.83 -7.47 -17.58
C ASP A 133 -9.28 -7.27 -18.06
N PRO A 134 -9.57 -7.57 -19.34
CA PRO A 134 -10.94 -7.58 -19.86
C PRO A 134 -11.90 -8.42 -19.01
N ALA A 135 -13.13 -7.95 -18.84
CA ALA A 135 -14.13 -8.56 -17.96
C ALA A 135 -14.37 -10.05 -18.25
N GLU A 136 -14.39 -10.44 -19.53
CA GLU A 136 -14.60 -11.82 -19.95
C GLU A 136 -13.44 -12.73 -19.51
N LYS A 137 -12.19 -12.24 -19.63
CA LYS A 137 -11.00 -12.97 -19.20
C LYS A 137 -10.93 -13.07 -17.67
N ALA A 138 -11.22 -11.97 -16.99
CA ALA A 138 -11.29 -11.91 -15.54
C ALA A 138 -12.33 -12.88 -14.98
N ALA A 139 -13.54 -12.92 -15.56
CA ALA A 139 -14.61 -13.83 -15.16
C ALA A 139 -14.20 -15.31 -15.33
N VAL A 140 -13.66 -15.67 -16.49
CA VAL A 140 -13.21 -17.05 -16.77
C VAL A 140 -12.08 -17.46 -15.81
N PHE A 141 -11.14 -16.56 -15.52
CA PHE A 141 -10.07 -16.85 -14.58
C PHE A 141 -10.61 -17.01 -13.15
N ALA A 142 -11.52 -16.12 -12.72
CA ALA A 142 -12.13 -16.17 -11.41
C ALA A 142 -12.86 -17.50 -11.17
N GLU A 143 -13.63 -17.95 -12.16
CA GLU A 143 -14.31 -19.24 -12.13
C GLU A 143 -13.30 -20.40 -12.05
N ARG A 144 -12.32 -20.45 -12.97
CA ARG A 144 -11.33 -21.53 -13.04
C ARG A 144 -10.46 -21.65 -11.79
N ASN A 145 -10.19 -20.54 -11.12
CA ASN A 145 -9.36 -20.50 -9.90
C ASN A 145 -10.19 -20.44 -8.62
N GLN A 146 -11.50 -20.65 -8.73
CA GLN A 146 -12.42 -20.69 -7.59
C GLN A 146 -12.28 -19.47 -6.69
N MET A 147 -12.18 -18.29 -7.30
CA MET A 147 -12.20 -17.01 -6.58
C MET A 147 -13.61 -16.82 -6.03
N ARG A 148 -13.78 -17.06 -4.71
CA ARG A 148 -15.06 -16.94 -3.99
C ARG A 148 -15.24 -15.55 -3.36
N TYR A 149 -14.63 -14.56 -3.99
CA TYR A 149 -14.63 -13.18 -3.53
C TYR A 149 -14.88 -12.25 -4.71
N GLY A 150 -15.29 -11.01 -4.43
CA GLY A 150 -15.72 -10.07 -5.47
C GLY A 150 -14.58 -9.74 -6.41
N VAL A 151 -14.87 -9.68 -7.72
CA VAL A 151 -13.91 -9.24 -8.74
C VAL A 151 -14.41 -7.94 -9.37
N VAL A 152 -13.50 -6.98 -9.48
CA VAL A 152 -13.75 -5.65 -10.02
C VAL A 152 -12.76 -5.40 -11.16
N VAL A 153 -13.27 -4.91 -12.29
CA VAL A 153 -12.48 -4.58 -13.47
C VAL A 153 -12.16 -3.08 -13.48
N ASP A 154 -10.89 -2.75 -13.41
CA ASP A 154 -10.33 -1.40 -13.53
C ASP A 154 -9.73 -1.23 -14.93
N LYS A 155 -10.60 -1.24 -15.95
CA LYS A 155 -10.19 -1.36 -17.37
C LYS A 155 -9.14 -0.32 -17.78
N GLU A 156 -9.32 0.92 -17.36
CA GLU A 156 -8.43 2.03 -17.69
C GLU A 156 -7.23 2.15 -16.72
N GLY A 157 -7.21 1.37 -15.64
CA GLY A 157 -6.15 1.38 -14.64
C GLY A 157 -6.16 2.60 -13.70
N ASP A 158 -7.26 3.36 -13.65
CA ASP A 158 -7.35 4.59 -12.83
C ASP A 158 -7.21 4.27 -11.35
N THR A 159 -7.87 3.21 -10.89
CA THR A 159 -7.77 2.77 -9.50
C THR A 159 -6.37 2.24 -9.21
N SER A 160 -5.83 1.39 -10.08
CA SER A 160 -4.48 0.82 -9.94
C SER A 160 -3.41 1.92 -9.88
N ARG A 161 -3.53 2.99 -10.69
CA ARG A 161 -2.64 4.16 -10.63
C ARG A 161 -2.82 4.97 -9.36
N ALA A 162 -4.05 5.20 -8.90
CA ALA A 162 -4.31 5.93 -7.65
C ALA A 162 -3.70 5.23 -6.43
N TYR A 163 -3.62 3.90 -6.48
CA TYR A 163 -2.95 3.07 -5.48
C TYR A 163 -1.45 2.86 -5.75
N GLY A 164 -0.86 3.45 -6.79
CA GLY A 164 0.57 3.31 -7.09
C GLY A 164 1.01 1.90 -7.48
N ILE A 165 0.10 1.08 -8.02
CA ILE A 165 0.38 -0.34 -8.30
C ILE A 165 1.27 -0.48 -9.52
N SER A 166 2.50 -0.96 -9.30
CA SER A 166 3.49 -1.24 -10.35
C SER A 166 3.95 -2.70 -10.38
N SER A 167 3.43 -3.55 -9.50
CA SER A 167 3.83 -4.95 -9.36
C SER A 167 2.67 -5.82 -8.90
N LEU A 168 2.66 -7.09 -9.33
CA LEU A 168 1.59 -8.04 -9.03
C LEU A 168 2.15 -9.34 -8.43
N PRO A 169 1.41 -10.00 -7.51
CA PRO A 169 0.24 -9.44 -6.83
C PRO A 169 0.64 -8.28 -5.91
N THR A 170 -0.27 -7.35 -5.67
CA THR A 170 -0.14 -6.38 -4.57
C THR A 170 -1.43 -6.41 -3.77
N MET A 171 -1.32 -6.67 -2.47
CA MET A 171 -2.44 -6.73 -1.55
C MET A 171 -2.42 -5.56 -0.58
N LEU A 172 -3.59 -5.05 -0.24
CA LEU A 172 -3.77 -4.03 0.78
C LEU A 172 -4.81 -4.47 1.79
N LEU A 173 -4.45 -4.37 3.07
CA LEU A 173 -5.38 -4.60 4.16
C LEU A 173 -5.88 -3.26 4.69
N ILE A 174 -7.19 -3.06 4.64
CA ILE A 174 -7.87 -1.80 4.97
C ILE A 174 -8.78 -2.06 6.17
N ASP A 175 -8.72 -1.19 7.17
CA ASP A 175 -9.58 -1.31 8.35
C ASP A 175 -11.02 -0.82 8.10
N LYS A 176 -11.86 -0.95 9.13
CA LYS A 176 -13.28 -0.59 9.10
C LYS A 176 -13.53 0.89 8.78
N ARG A 177 -12.53 1.75 8.92
CA ARG A 177 -12.57 3.20 8.64
C ARG A 177 -12.25 3.50 7.19
N GLY A 178 -11.61 2.58 6.49
CA GLY A 178 -11.00 2.85 5.21
C GLY A 178 -9.53 3.21 5.25
N VAL A 179 -8.84 3.04 6.38
CA VAL A 179 -7.42 3.35 6.48
C VAL A 179 -6.62 2.11 6.09
N VAL A 180 -5.62 2.28 5.22
CA VAL A 180 -4.71 1.19 4.85
C VAL A 180 -3.81 0.88 6.04
N ARG A 181 -3.77 -0.38 6.45
CA ARG A 181 -3.01 -0.86 7.61
C ARG A 181 -1.79 -1.67 7.23
N GLU A 182 -1.79 -2.27 6.04
CA GLU A 182 -0.68 -3.06 5.53
C GLU A 182 -0.71 -3.07 4.00
N VAL A 183 0.49 -3.08 3.39
CA VAL A 183 0.67 -3.27 1.94
C VAL A 183 1.70 -4.37 1.71
N MET A 184 1.27 -5.42 1.02
CA MET A 184 2.10 -6.59 0.69
C MET A 184 2.30 -6.61 -0.81
N VAL A 185 3.56 -6.57 -1.24
CA VAL A 185 3.94 -6.62 -2.65
C VAL A 185 4.60 -7.95 -2.91
N GLY A 186 4.16 -8.64 -3.97
CA GLY A 186 4.64 -9.96 -4.35
C GLY A 186 4.00 -11.09 -3.53
N PHE A 187 4.44 -12.32 -3.82
CA PHE A 187 4.02 -13.51 -3.12
C PHE A 187 5.06 -13.90 -2.06
N ASP A 188 4.64 -13.97 -0.80
CA ASP A 188 5.44 -14.46 0.32
C ASP A 188 4.82 -15.76 0.86
N PRO A 189 5.46 -16.93 0.64
CA PRO A 189 4.98 -18.21 1.17
C PRO A 189 4.83 -18.24 2.71
N GLY A 190 5.58 -17.41 3.43
CA GLY A 190 5.51 -17.30 4.90
C GLY A 190 4.55 -16.21 5.39
N GLY A 191 3.98 -15.41 4.49
CA GLY A 191 3.17 -14.23 4.83
C GLY A 191 1.78 -14.55 5.38
N ASP A 192 1.26 -15.75 5.12
CA ASP A 192 -0.11 -16.16 5.47
C ASP A 192 -0.45 -15.94 6.95
N ALA A 193 0.44 -16.39 7.86
CA ALA A 193 0.20 -16.30 9.30
C ALA A 193 0.19 -14.84 9.78
N ARG A 194 1.06 -14.00 9.21
CA ARG A 194 1.10 -12.56 9.51
C ARG A 194 -0.17 -11.88 9.02
N LEU A 195 -0.58 -12.15 7.78
CA LEU A 195 -1.80 -11.59 7.19
C LEU A 195 -3.03 -11.98 8.03
N GLU A 196 -3.16 -13.26 8.37
CA GLU A 196 -4.29 -13.74 9.18
C GLU A 196 -4.32 -13.12 10.57
N SER A 197 -3.15 -12.95 11.21
CA SER A 197 -3.04 -12.25 12.50
C SER A 197 -3.52 -10.80 12.42
N LEU A 198 -3.10 -10.06 11.39
CA LEU A 198 -3.54 -8.68 11.15
C LEU A 198 -5.05 -8.62 10.90
N ILE A 199 -5.60 -9.52 10.08
CA ILE A 199 -7.05 -9.61 9.83
C ILE A 199 -7.80 -9.77 11.15
N LYS A 200 -7.41 -10.74 11.99
CA LYS A 200 -8.04 -10.96 13.30
C LYS A 200 -7.99 -9.71 14.19
N SER A 201 -6.84 -9.04 14.22
CA SER A 201 -6.69 -7.79 14.98
C SER A 201 -7.67 -6.73 14.50
N LEU A 202 -7.78 -6.49 13.20
CA LEU A 202 -8.68 -5.47 12.65
C LEU A 202 -10.16 -5.84 12.79
N LEU A 203 -10.51 -7.12 12.75
CA LEU A 203 -11.87 -7.59 13.00
C LEU A 203 -12.29 -7.35 14.45
N ALA A 204 -11.35 -7.47 15.40
CA ALA A 204 -11.59 -7.19 16.81
C ALA A 204 -11.68 -5.68 17.15
N GLU A 205 -11.20 -4.78 16.28
CA GLU A 205 -11.29 -3.34 16.52
C GLU A 205 -12.76 -2.87 16.57
N PRO A 206 -13.16 -2.05 17.56
CA PRO A 206 -14.52 -1.53 17.67
C PRO A 206 -14.87 -0.64 16.48
N ALA A 207 -16.08 -0.78 15.94
CA ALA A 207 -16.56 0.09 14.86
C ALA A 207 -16.60 1.59 15.26
N SER A 208 -16.62 1.93 16.56
CA SER A 208 -16.70 3.32 17.06
C SER A 208 -15.34 4.05 17.15
N GLN A 209 -14.21 3.34 17.19
CA GLN A 209 -12.88 3.97 17.01
C GLN A 209 -12.69 4.47 15.56
N ALA A 210 -13.67 4.22 14.68
CA ALA A 210 -13.74 4.78 13.34
C ALA A 210 -14.02 6.29 13.28
N ALA A 211 -14.61 6.87 14.33
CA ALA A 211 -15.03 8.28 14.33
C ALA A 211 -14.06 9.24 15.04
N ALA A 212 -13.09 8.74 15.82
CA ALA A 212 -12.40 9.55 16.82
C ALA A 212 -11.04 10.17 16.41
N ALA A 213 -10.50 9.88 15.22
CA ALA A 213 -9.18 10.38 14.81
C ALA A 213 -9.24 11.24 13.53
N GLY A 214 -10.27 12.09 13.44
CA GLY A 214 -10.47 13.07 12.37
C GLY A 214 -10.77 14.48 12.89
N ARG A 215 -10.20 14.85 14.05
CA ARG A 215 -10.17 16.22 14.55
C ARG A 215 -8.74 16.67 14.72
#